data_AF-A0A2K2F7M2-F1
#
_entry.id   AF-A0A2K2F7M2-F1
#
_cell.length_a   1.000
_cell.length_b   1.000
_cell.length_c   1.000
_cell.angle_alpha   90.00
_cell.angle_beta   90.00
_cell.angle_gamma   90.00
#
_symmetry.space_group_name_H-M   'P 1'
#
loop_
_entity.id
_entity.type
_entity.pdbx_description
1 polymer ?
#
loop_
_entity_poly.entity_id
_entity_poly.type
_entity_poly.pdbx_seq_one_letter_code
_entity_poly.pdbx_strand_id
1 'polypeptide(L)'
;MNKVLIECDTFIDKRKLNKEDIIKQLETIKIEKDQDFIIAYDKDFRFALVGEMSKNNNSIILTNIIKADDFREMDNSDLYEFIKRQG
;
A
#
# COMPACT_ATOMS: atom_id res chain seq x y z
N MET A 1 19.06 3.65 -4.93
CA MET A 1 18.08 2.99 -4.04
C MET A 1 17.64 4.02 -3.02
N ASN A 2 16.34 4.24 -2.89
CA ASN A 2 15.80 5.03 -1.79
C ASN A 2 15.93 4.20 -0.52
N LYS A 3 16.39 4.81 0.58
CA LYS A 3 16.45 4.11 1.86
C LYS A 3 15.03 3.93 2.40
N VAL A 4 14.59 2.71 2.66
CA VAL A 4 13.28 2.46 3.26
C VAL A 4 13.39 2.48 4.79
N LEU A 5 12.54 3.27 5.45
CA LEU A 5 12.35 3.33 6.89
C LEU A 5 10.96 2.77 7.20
N ILE A 6 10.86 1.89 8.20
CA ILE A 6 9.61 1.25 8.59
C ILE A 6 9.30 1.67 10.02
N GLU A 7 8.24 2.46 10.19
CA GLU A 7 7.77 2.90 11.51
C GLU A 7 6.65 2.01 12.03
N CYS A 8 5.98 1.26 11.14
CA CYS A 8 4.89 0.35 11.45
C CYS A 8 5.33 -1.12 11.58
N ASP A 9 6.55 -1.40 12.07
CA ASP A 9 7.11 -2.76 12.11
C ASP A 9 6.23 -3.73 12.93
N THR A 10 5.59 -3.21 13.99
CA THR A 10 4.61 -3.95 14.80
C THR A 10 3.40 -4.44 14.00
N PHE A 11 2.97 -3.71 12.97
CA PHE A 11 1.90 -4.14 12.07
C PHE A 11 2.36 -5.24 11.12
N ILE A 12 3.61 -5.18 10.65
CA ILE A 12 4.21 -6.23 9.81
C ILE A 12 4.21 -7.55 10.57
N ASP A 13 4.70 -7.54 11.82
CA ASP A 13 4.74 -8.72 12.69
C ASP A 13 3.33 -9.26 12.98
N LYS A 14 2.40 -8.39 13.38
CA LYS A 14 1.02 -8.78 13.69
C LYS A 14 0.30 -9.41 12.50
N ARG A 15 0.59 -8.94 11.29
CA ARG A 15 -0.02 -9.41 10.04
C ARG A 15 0.81 -10.50 9.36
N LYS A 16 1.96 -10.89 9.93
CA LYS A 16 2.91 -11.87 9.38
C LYS A 16 3.32 -11.55 7.94
N LEU A 17 3.53 -10.27 7.65
CA LEU A 17 3.95 -9.82 6.33
C LEU A 17 5.47 -9.97 6.17
N ASN A 18 5.93 -10.18 4.95
CA ASN A 18 7.35 -10.27 4.66
C ASN A 18 7.97 -8.87 4.51
N LYS A 19 8.77 -8.49 5.50
CA LYS A 19 9.46 -7.19 5.53
C LYS A 19 10.37 -6.97 4.32
N GLU A 20 11.06 -8.01 3.85
CA GLU A 20 11.95 -7.89 2.69
C GLU A 20 11.18 -7.63 1.40
N ASP A 21 10.02 -8.27 1.23
CA ASP A 21 9.18 -8.07 0.06
C ASP A 21 8.60 -6.65 0.03
N ILE A 22 8.17 -6.14 1.18
CA ILE A 22 7.73 -4.74 1.34
C ILE A 22 8.86 -3.78 0.96
N ILE A 23 10.08 -3.99 1.47
CA ILE A 23 11.24 -3.14 1.15
C ILE A 23 11.53 -3.18 -0.35
N LYS A 24 11.60 -4.37 -0.96
CA LYS A 24 11.84 -4.52 -2.40
C LYS A 24 10.78 -3.79 -3.23
N GLN A 25 9.51 -3.90 -2.86
CA GLN A 25 8.44 -3.17 -3.53
C GLN A 25 8.67 -1.66 -3.41
N LEU A 26 8.86 -1.13 -2.21
CA LEU A 26 9.04 0.31 -1.96
C LEU A 26 10.30 0.87 -2.65
N GLU A 27 11.36 0.08 -2.81
CA GLU A 27 12.56 0.51 -3.54
C GLU A 27 12.35 0.62 -5.06
N THR A 28 11.33 -0.04 -5.62
CA THR A 28 11.08 -0.10 -7.08
C THR A 28 10.02 0.88 -7.56
N ILE A 29 9.12 1.31 -6.69
CA ILE A 29 8.07 2.27 -7.05
C ILE A 29 8.62 3.68 -7.24
N LYS A 30 7.98 4.44 -8.13
CA LYS A 30 8.17 5.88 -8.25
C LYS A 30 7.13 6.57 -7.38
N ILE A 31 7.57 7.15 -6.26
CA ILE A 31 6.77 8.07 -5.45
C ILE A 31 7.21 9.48 -5.83
N GLU A 32 6.25 10.38 -6.07
CA GLU A 32 6.58 11.78 -6.34
C GLU A 32 7.19 12.45 -5.10
N LYS A 33 7.94 13.53 -5.32
CA LYS A 33 8.63 14.22 -4.23
C LYS A 33 7.63 14.85 -3.27
N ASP A 34 7.94 14.78 -1.97
CA ASP A 34 7.14 15.38 -0.90
C ASP A 34 5.67 14.97 -0.91
N GLN A 35 5.37 13.76 -1.39
CA GLN A 35 4.02 13.20 -1.44
C GLN A 35 3.84 12.01 -0.50
N ASP A 36 2.68 11.99 0.12
CA ASP A 36 2.12 10.81 0.74
C ASP A 36 1.66 9.83 -0.34
N PHE A 37 1.73 8.54 -0.06
CA PHE A 37 1.29 7.50 -0.96
C PHE A 37 0.48 6.43 -0.24
N ILE A 38 -0.45 5.84 -1.02
CA ILE A 38 -1.16 4.63 -0.67
C ILE A 38 -1.09 3.71 -1.89
N ILE A 39 -0.51 2.54 -1.70
CA ILE A 39 -0.34 1.56 -2.78
C ILE A 39 -0.76 0.17 -2.31
N ALA A 40 -1.24 -0.66 -3.23
CA ALA A 40 -1.48 -2.07 -2.93
C ALA A 40 -0.16 -2.81 -2.70
N TYR A 41 -0.13 -3.73 -1.74
CA TYR A 41 0.99 -4.64 -1.52
C TYR A 41 1.01 -5.70 -2.63
N ASP A 42 2.17 -5.93 -3.25
CA ASP A 42 2.30 -6.75 -4.46
C ASP A 42 2.01 -8.24 -4.23
N LYS A 43 2.30 -8.76 -3.03
CA LYS A 43 2.05 -10.17 -2.68
C LYS A 43 0.62 -10.45 -2.23
N ASP A 44 -0.07 -9.43 -1.72
CA ASP A 44 -1.46 -9.56 -1.29
C ASP A 44 -2.16 -8.21 -1.37
N PHE A 45 -2.95 -8.04 -2.43
CA PHE A 45 -3.69 -6.81 -2.73
C PHE A 45 -4.67 -6.39 -1.62
N ARG A 46 -5.00 -7.29 -0.68
CA ARG A 46 -5.84 -6.97 0.48
C ARG A 46 -5.10 -6.11 1.51
N PHE A 47 -3.79 -5.91 1.35
CA PHE A 47 -3.02 -4.97 2.14
C PHE A 47 -2.64 -3.76 1.31
N ALA A 48 -2.77 -2.58 1.90
CA ALA A 48 -2.25 -1.34 1.35
C ALA A 48 -1.10 -0.83 2.22
N LEU A 49 0.00 -0.45 1.58
CA LEU A 49 1.14 0.21 2.18
C LEU A 49 0.91 1.71 2.14
N VAL A 50 1.03 2.36 3.30
CA VAL A 50 0.84 3.81 3.45
C VAL A 50 2.13 4.41 3.96
N GLY A 51 2.57 5.48 3.31
CA GLY A 51 3.80 6.14 3.69
C GLY A 51 3.97 7.49 3.03
N GLU A 52 5.15 8.05 3.23
CA GLU A 52 5.54 9.35 2.69
C GLU A 52 6.96 9.30 2.12
N MET A 53 7.22 10.15 1.14
CA MET A 53 8.59 10.46 0.74
C MET A 53 9.19 11.45 1.73
N SER A 54 10.38 11.18 2.26
CA SER A 54 11.02 12.13 3.17
C SER A 54 11.32 13.45 2.47
N LYS A 55 11.32 14.56 3.23
CA LYS A 55 11.57 15.93 2.71
C LYS A 55 12.85 16.08 1.88
N ASN A 56 13.84 15.23 2.12
CA ASN A 56 15.11 15.25 1.40
C ASN A 56 15.12 14.33 0.18
N ASN A 57 13.99 13.68 -0.13
CA ASN A 57 13.76 12.76 -1.24
C ASN A 57 14.78 11.62 -1.34
N ASN A 58 15.36 11.23 -0.21
CA ASN A 58 16.38 10.17 -0.14
C ASN A 58 15.87 8.91 0.56
N SER A 59 14.70 8.98 1.21
CA SER A 59 14.12 7.86 1.92
C SER A 59 12.60 7.82 1.81
N ILE A 60 12.07 6.61 1.86
CA ILE A 60 10.64 6.33 1.94
C ILE A 60 10.35 5.93 3.38
N ILE A 61 9.31 6.51 3.97
CA ILE A 61 8.88 6.19 5.33
C ILE A 61 7.55 5.45 5.24
N LEU A 62 7.54 4.17 5.57
CA LEU A 62 6.33 3.37 5.69
C LEU A 62 5.72 3.59 7.08
N THR A 63 4.61 4.31 7.13
CA THR A 63 3.97 4.78 8.36
C THR A 63 2.82 3.87 8.78
N ASN A 64 2.18 3.17 7.85
CA ASN A 64 1.06 2.28 8.17
C ASN A 64 0.86 1.16 7.14
N ILE A 65 0.13 0.12 7.56
CA ILE A 65 -0.37 -0.95 6.69
C ILE A 65 -1.85 -1.18 6.97
N ILE A 66 -2.67 -0.95 5.96
CA ILE A 66 -4.13 -1.12 6.03
C ILE A 66 -4.48 -2.50 5.48
N LYS A 67 -5.33 -3.25 6.18
CA LYS A 67 -5.93 -4.48 5.65
C LYS A 67 -7.36 -4.17 5.22
N ALA A 68 -7.74 -4.57 4.02
CA ALA A 68 -9.12 -4.48 3.55
C ALA A 68 -10.06 -5.32 4.42
N ASP A 69 -11.22 -4.74 4.76
CA ASP A 69 -12.26 -5.41 5.55
C ASP A 69 -13.14 -6.33 4.69
N ASP A 70 -13.39 -5.95 3.43
CA ASP A 70 -14.10 -6.75 2.41
C ASP A 70 -13.42 -6.55 1.05
N PHE A 71 -13.55 -7.56 0.17
CA PHE A 71 -13.09 -7.50 -1.21
C PHE A 71 -14.11 -8.19 -2.11
N ARG A 72 -14.42 -7.55 -3.24
CA ARG A 72 -15.28 -8.13 -4.29
C ARG A 72 -14.58 -8.01 -5.63
N GLU A 73 -14.48 -9.13 -6.33
CA GLU A 73 -14.14 -9.14 -7.74
C GLU A 73 -15.40 -8.77 -8.54
N MET A 74 -15.27 -7.76 -9.40
CA MET A 74 -16.38 -7.21 -10.18
C MET A 74 -15.86 -6.91 -11.57
N ASP A 75 -16.51 -7.44 -12.59
CA ASP A 75 -16.27 -6.96 -13.95
C ASP A 75 -17.02 -5.63 -14.21
N ASN A 76 -16.85 -5.07 -15.41
CA ASN A 76 -17.50 -3.80 -15.75
C ASN A 76 -19.04 -3.89 -15.75
N SER A 77 -19.60 -5.06 -16.04
CA SER A 77 -21.04 -5.30 -16.02
C SER A 77 -21.55 -5.36 -14.58
N ASP A 78 -20.85 -6.09 -13.71
CA ASP A 78 -21.13 -6.16 -12.27
C ASP A 78 -21.04 -4.76 -11.63
N LEU A 79 -20.00 -3.98 -12.00
CA LEU A 79 -19.82 -2.62 -11.51
C LEU A 79 -20.98 -1.72 -11.94
N TYR A 80 -21.38 -1.79 -13.21
CA TYR A 80 -22.50 -1.03 -13.73
C TYR A 80 -23.81 -1.36 -12.99
N GLU A 81 -24.11 -2.65 -12.81
CA GLU A 81 -25.30 -3.10 -12.07
C GLU A 81 -25.25 -2.73 -10.58
N PHE A 82 -24.08 -2.84 -9.95
CA PHE A 82 -23.91 -2.43 -8.56
C PHE A 82 -24.21 -0.94 -8.35
N ILE A 83 -23.63 -0.06 -9.17
CA ILE A 83 -23.84 1.40 -9.10
C ILE A 83 -25.32 1.73 -9.35
N LYS A 84 -25.94 1.10 -10.35
CA LYS A 84 -27.35 1.32 -10.69
C LYS A 84 -28.32 0.96 -9.56
N ARG A 85 -28.02 -0.07 -8.76
CA ARG A 85 -28.85 -0.51 -7.63
C ARG A 85 -28.69 0.33 -6.36
N GLN A 86 -27.75 1.28 -6.33
CA GLN A 86 -27.59 2.22 -5.22
C GLN A 86 -28.54 3.44 -5.31
N GLY A 87 -29.31 3.56 -6.40
CA GLY A 87 -30.30 4.63 -6.65
C GLY A 87 -31.73 4.18 -6.43
#